data_AF-A0AAV7YCE1-F1
#
_entry.id   AF-A0AAV7YCE1-F1
#
_cell.length_a   1.000
_cell.length_b   1.000
_cell.length_c   1.000
_cell.angle_alpha   90.00
_cell.angle_beta   90.00
_cell.angle_gamma   90.00
#
_symmetry.space_group_name_H-M   'P 1'
#
loop_
_entity.id
_entity.type
_entity.pdbx_description
1 polymer ?
#
loop_
_entity_poly.entity_id
_entity_poly.type
_entity_poly.pdbx_seq_one_letter_code
_entity_poly.pdbx_strand_id
1 'polypeptide(L)'
;MSGKYIMTPFRIFTNIESLTSKNISLNIKVQSNYPMNKLAKDVKISFPVPKETCSAQFEKLNPENENIQFKKNKNKINWRIKKFVGDQELILSLNLILLSNSNNQKRLKSQIGPVLMIFSLPNYSSSGLQIQNLKFNSKQDSNKRTLYVKYQTYSGSFIKRF
;
A
#
# COMPACT_ATOMS: atom_id res chain seq x y z
N MET A 1 -8.74 -6.42 -30.64
CA MET A 1 -8.88 -6.89 -29.25
C MET A 1 -7.97 -6.06 -28.37
N SER A 2 -8.50 -5.02 -27.71
CA SER A 2 -7.70 -4.18 -26.80
C SER A 2 -7.37 -5.00 -25.56
N GLY A 3 -6.08 -5.25 -25.32
CA GLY A 3 -5.62 -5.96 -24.13
C GLY A 3 -6.09 -5.20 -22.90
N LYS A 4 -7.05 -5.76 -22.16
CA LYS A 4 -7.52 -5.19 -20.89
C LYS A 4 -6.32 -5.14 -19.95
N TYR A 5 -5.76 -3.95 -19.78
CA TYR A 5 -4.71 -3.69 -18.80
C TYR A 5 -5.22 -4.11 -17.42
N ILE A 6 -4.47 -4.99 -16.75
CA ILE A 6 -4.72 -5.34 -15.36
C ILE A 6 -4.45 -4.07 -14.54
N MET A 7 -5.52 -3.41 -14.08
CA MET A 7 -5.39 -2.26 -13.20
C MET A 7 -4.94 -2.73 -11.82
N THR A 8 -3.78 -2.23 -11.38
CA THR A 8 -3.31 -2.49 -10.01
C THR A 8 -4.25 -1.80 -9.02
N PRO A 9 -4.67 -2.45 -7.92
CA PRO A 9 -5.59 -1.86 -6.94
C PRO A 9 -5.04 -0.62 -6.24
N PHE A 10 -3.72 -0.45 -6.23
CA PHE A 10 -3.05 0.69 -5.64
C PHE A 10 -2.00 1.25 -6.60
N ARG A 11 -1.72 2.55 -6.46
CA ARG A 11 -0.57 3.23 -7.03
C ARG A 11 0.19 3.94 -5.92
N ILE A 12 1.51 3.85 -5.95
CA ILE A 12 2.40 4.47 -4.96
C ILE A 12 3.28 5.48 -5.68
N PHE A 13 3.24 6.72 -5.19
CA PHE A 13 4.11 7.82 -5.60
C PHE A 13 4.96 8.24 -4.43
N THR A 14 6.16 8.72 -4.75
CA THR A 14 7.23 8.84 -3.78
C THR A 14 8.09 10.03 -4.13
N ASN A 15 8.36 10.90 -3.17
CA ASN A 15 9.28 12.02 -3.34
C ASN A 15 10.26 12.06 -2.17
N ILE A 16 11.55 12.23 -2.47
CA ILE A 16 12.64 12.21 -1.49
C ILE A 16 13.51 13.45 -1.67
N GLU A 17 13.49 14.32 -0.68
CA GLU A 17 14.21 15.60 -0.68
C GLU A 17 15.16 15.67 0.51
N SER A 18 16.37 16.17 0.27
CA SER A 18 17.34 16.41 1.33
C SER A 18 17.22 17.87 1.73
N LEU A 19 16.61 18.13 2.89
CA LEU A 19 16.41 19.48 3.42
C LEU A 19 17.73 20.07 3.92
N THR A 20 18.47 19.27 4.70
CA THR A 20 19.79 19.64 5.25
C THR A 20 20.72 18.43 5.24
N SER A 21 21.96 18.58 5.73
CA SER A 21 22.89 17.45 5.90
C SER A 21 22.42 16.38 6.88
N LYS A 22 21.43 16.69 7.73
CA LYS A 22 20.86 15.77 8.74
C LYS A 22 19.37 15.49 8.58
N ASN A 23 18.66 16.20 7.70
CA ASN A 23 17.22 16.07 7.56
C ASN A 23 16.84 15.63 6.14
N ILE A 24 16.05 14.57 6.06
CA ILE A 24 15.47 14.07 4.80
C ILE A 24 13.95 14.18 4.91
N SER A 25 13.34 14.87 3.95
CA SER A 25 11.91 14.85 3.72
C SER A 25 11.55 13.67 2.82
N LEU A 26 10.54 12.91 3.22
CA LEU A 26 10.00 11.80 2.46
C LEU A 26 8.47 11.93 2.40
N ASN A 27 7.95 12.01 1.19
CA ASN A 27 6.52 12.00 0.94
C ASN A 27 6.14 10.72 0.20
N ILE A 28 5.26 9.91 0.79
CA ILE A 28 4.69 8.72 0.17
C ILE A 28 3.20 8.94 -0.03
N LYS A 29 2.78 9.02 -1.28
CA LYS A 29 1.39 9.08 -1.66
C LYS A 29 0.91 7.71 -2.13
N VAL A 30 -0.23 7.27 -1.61
CA VAL A 30 -0.91 6.05 -2.04
C VAL A 30 -2.30 6.40 -2.55
N GLN A 31 -2.61 5.94 -3.76
CA GLN A 31 -3.92 6.08 -4.38
C GLN A 31 -4.56 4.70 -4.55
N SER A 32 -5.81 4.54 -4.13
CA SER A 32 -6.61 3.35 -4.46
C SER A 32 -7.24 3.52 -5.84
N ASN A 33 -7.23 2.43 -6.61
CA ASN A 33 -7.67 2.41 -8.00
C ASN A 33 -8.73 1.32 -8.20
N TYR A 34 -9.75 1.38 -7.35
CA TYR A 34 -10.93 0.53 -7.35
C TYR A 34 -12.14 1.37 -6.93
N PRO A 35 -13.38 0.93 -7.24
CA PRO A 35 -14.58 1.74 -6.99
C PRO A 35 -14.77 2.12 -5.53
N MET A 36 -15.33 3.31 -5.27
CA MET A 36 -15.54 3.88 -3.93
C MET A 36 -16.39 2.99 -3.00
N ASN A 37 -17.26 2.13 -3.55
CA ASN A 37 -18.04 1.17 -2.78
C ASN A 37 -17.26 -0.08 -2.33
N LYS A 38 -15.97 -0.18 -2.67
CA LYS A 38 -15.05 -1.22 -2.22
C LYS A 38 -14.07 -0.66 -1.20
N LEU A 39 -13.53 -1.54 -0.37
CA LEU A 39 -12.66 -1.17 0.74
C LEU A 39 -11.61 -2.24 0.95
N ALA A 40 -10.34 -1.83 0.95
CA ALA A 40 -9.25 -2.70 1.38
C ALA A 40 -9.14 -2.68 2.91
N LYS A 41 -8.89 -3.85 3.49
CA LYS A 41 -8.71 -4.05 4.93
C LYS A 41 -7.25 -4.28 5.25
N ASP A 42 -6.83 -3.70 6.37
CA ASP A 42 -5.52 -3.93 6.99
C ASP A 42 -4.35 -3.71 6.03
N VAL A 43 -4.37 -2.56 5.32
CA VAL A 43 -3.30 -2.18 4.40
C VAL A 43 -2.05 -1.84 5.23
N LYS A 44 -0.95 -2.52 4.95
CA LYS A 44 0.34 -2.33 5.62
C LYS A 44 1.36 -1.89 4.60
N ILE A 45 1.88 -0.70 4.78
CA ILE A 45 2.93 -0.11 3.95
C ILE A 45 4.20 -0.08 4.80
N SER A 46 5.32 -0.48 4.23
CA SER A 46 6.55 -0.55 4.98
C SER A 46 7.77 -0.37 4.08
N PHE A 47 8.77 0.34 4.56
CA PHE A 47 9.97 0.65 3.79
C PHE A 47 11.15 0.90 4.73
N PRO A 48 12.37 0.49 4.35
CA PRO A 48 13.56 0.80 5.12
C PRO A 48 13.91 2.29 5.00
N VAL A 49 14.64 2.78 6.00
CA VAL A 49 15.21 4.12 6.09
C VAL A 49 16.71 4.01 6.38
N PRO A 50 17.52 5.06 6.20
CA PRO A 50 18.95 5.00 6.45
C PRO A 50 19.27 4.57 7.88
N LYS A 51 20.36 3.82 8.06
CA LYS A 51 20.78 3.32 9.39
C LYS A 51 21.09 4.44 10.38
N GLU A 52 21.46 5.59 9.86
CA GLU A 52 21.80 6.78 10.63
C GLU A 52 20.55 7.51 11.16
N THR A 53 19.33 7.06 10.83
CA THR A 53 18.08 7.69 11.27
C THR A 53 17.93 7.59 12.80
N CYS A 54 17.98 8.73 13.47
CA CYS A 54 17.76 8.84 14.91
C CYS A 54 16.27 8.80 15.27
N SER A 55 15.48 9.59 14.55
CA SER A 55 14.05 9.80 14.76
C SER A 55 13.34 10.09 13.45
N ALA A 56 12.06 9.72 13.39
CA ALA A 56 11.17 10.03 12.28
C ALA A 56 9.97 10.82 12.82
N GLN A 57 9.82 12.05 12.35
CA GLN A 57 8.66 12.89 12.62
C GLN A 57 7.67 12.74 11.46
N PHE A 58 6.38 12.70 11.75
CA PHE A 58 5.31 12.60 10.76
C PHE A 58 4.23 13.62 11.05
N GLU A 59 3.54 14.06 10.00
CA GLU A 59 2.40 14.97 10.11
C GLU A 59 1.16 14.26 10.68
N LYS A 60 0.15 15.07 11.03
CA LYS A 60 -1.09 14.60 11.68
C LYS A 60 -1.77 13.52 10.83
N LEU A 61 -2.01 12.37 11.47
CA LEU A 61 -2.73 11.24 10.89
C LEU A 61 -4.18 11.21 11.40
N ASN A 62 -5.03 10.42 10.75
CA ASN A 62 -6.28 9.98 11.36
C ASN A 62 -5.99 8.83 12.35
N PRO A 63 -5.99 9.07 13.68
CA PRO A 63 -5.57 8.06 14.66
C PRO A 63 -6.52 6.85 14.75
N GLU A 64 -7.77 7.01 14.32
CA GLU A 64 -8.74 5.91 14.33
C GLU A 64 -8.46 4.90 13.21
N ASN A 65 -7.96 5.38 12.07
CA ASN A 65 -7.74 4.57 10.88
C ASN A 65 -6.26 4.23 10.62
N GLU A 66 -5.34 5.09 11.04
CA GLU A 66 -3.94 5.05 10.66
C GLU A 66 -3.00 4.94 11.86
N ASN A 67 -1.94 4.15 11.71
CA ASN A 67 -0.91 3.98 12.73
C ASN A 67 0.47 3.92 12.06
N ILE A 68 1.41 4.73 12.54
CA ILE A 68 2.78 4.78 12.01
C ILE A 68 3.77 4.47 13.13
N GLN A 69 4.73 3.60 12.82
CA GLN A 69 5.76 3.18 13.75
C GLN A 69 7.11 3.17 13.07
N PHE A 70 8.04 3.95 13.61
CA PHE A 70 9.46 3.84 13.31
C PHE A 70 10.08 2.74 14.18
N LYS A 71 10.52 1.64 13.55
CA LYS A 71 11.25 0.56 14.21
C LYS A 71 12.75 0.78 14.04
N LYS A 72 13.35 1.55 14.96
CA LYS A 72 14.79 1.88 14.95
C LYS A 72 15.68 0.65 14.83
N ASN A 73 15.42 -0.40 15.60
CA ASN A 73 16.20 -1.65 15.57
C ASN A 73 16.19 -2.36 14.19
N LYS A 74 15.18 -2.09 13.35
CA LYS A 74 15.06 -2.65 12.00
C LYS A 74 15.30 -1.61 10.91
N ASN A 75 15.63 -0.36 11.27
CA ASN A 75 15.76 0.79 10.37
C ASN A 75 14.60 0.86 9.38
N LYS A 76 13.36 0.75 9.88
CA LYS A 76 12.17 0.61 9.03
C LYS A 76 10.99 1.40 9.55
N ILE A 77 10.23 2.01 8.66
CA ILE A 77 8.93 2.59 8.98
C ILE A 77 7.83 1.60 8.57
N ASN A 78 6.83 1.46 9.44
CA ASN A 78 5.59 0.75 9.12
C ASN A 78 4.43 1.73 9.26
N TRP A 79 3.58 1.78 8.23
CA TRP A 79 2.36 2.54 8.19
C TRP A 79 1.20 1.57 7.95
N ARG A 80 0.25 1.54 8.88
CA ARG A 80 -0.90 0.65 8.85
C ARG A 80 -2.17 1.48 8.70
N ILE A 81 -3.00 1.12 7.74
CA ILE A 81 -4.28 1.75 7.43
C ILE A 81 -5.36 0.66 7.59
N LYS A 82 -6.27 0.80 8.56
CA LYS A 82 -7.28 -0.22 8.87
C LYS A 82 -8.27 -0.39 7.72
N LYS A 83 -8.73 0.72 7.14
CA LYS A 83 -9.71 0.80 6.06
C LYS A 83 -9.21 1.78 4.99
N PHE A 84 -9.06 1.30 3.76
CA PHE A 84 -8.70 2.13 2.62
C PHE A 84 -9.84 2.08 1.59
N VAL A 85 -10.57 3.19 1.45
CA VAL A 85 -11.74 3.27 0.56
C VAL A 85 -11.28 3.36 -0.90
N GLY A 86 -12.11 2.92 -1.84
CA GLY A 86 -11.81 3.09 -3.26
C GLY A 86 -11.82 4.56 -3.68
N ASP A 87 -11.04 4.88 -4.70
CA ASP A 87 -10.90 6.24 -5.23
C ASP A 87 -10.45 7.27 -4.18
N GLN A 88 -9.63 6.82 -3.23
CA GLN A 88 -9.09 7.61 -2.13
C GLN A 88 -7.59 7.80 -2.30
N GLU A 89 -7.10 8.97 -1.88
CA GLU A 89 -5.69 9.28 -1.75
C GLU A 89 -5.31 9.47 -0.29
N LEU A 90 -4.20 8.87 0.13
CA LEU A 90 -3.59 9.10 1.44
C LEU A 90 -2.11 9.45 1.25
N ILE A 91 -1.64 10.44 1.99
CA ILE A 91 -0.27 10.94 1.91
C ILE A 91 0.37 10.81 3.29
N LEU A 92 1.56 10.23 3.31
CA LEU A 92 2.44 10.19 4.46
C LEU A 92 3.64 11.11 4.23
N SER A 93 3.66 12.22 4.96
CA SER A 93 4.79 13.16 5.03
C SER A 93 5.67 12.83 6.24
N LEU A 94 6.96 12.63 6.00
CA LEU A 94 7.95 12.26 7.02
C LEU A 94 9.16 13.18 6.96
N ASN A 95 9.64 13.60 8.14
CA ASN A 95 10.95 14.21 8.33
C ASN A 95 11.85 13.25 9.11
N LEU A 96 12.86 12.71 8.44
CA LEU A 96 13.85 11.80 9.00
C LEU A 96 15.05 12.60 9.50
N ILE A 97 15.35 12.49 10.78
CA ILE A 97 16.49 13.17 11.43
C ILE A 97 17.63 12.16 11.59
N LEU A 98 18.80 12.49 11.07
CA LEU A 98 20.00 11.67 11.03
C LEU A 98 20.95 12.03 12.18
N LEU A 99 21.65 11.03 12.73
CA LEU A 99 22.65 11.20 13.78
C LEU A 99 23.90 11.94 13.29
N SER A 100 24.40 11.57 12.12
CA SER A 100 25.63 12.12 11.53
C SER A 100 25.35 12.96 10.29
N ASN A 101 26.18 13.96 10.06
CA ASN A 101 26.20 14.67 8.78
C ASN A 101 26.64 13.69 7.70
N SER A 102 25.80 13.53 6.68
CA SER A 102 26.20 12.81 5.48
C SER A 102 26.50 13.79 4.37
N ASN A 103 27.75 13.76 3.91
CA ASN A 103 28.16 14.48 2.70
C ASN A 103 27.68 13.76 1.42
N ASN A 104 27.16 12.53 1.55
CA ASN A 104 26.73 11.71 0.42
C ASN A 104 25.22 11.47 0.46
N GLN A 105 24.47 12.49 0.05
CA GLN A 105 23.00 12.45 -0.01
C GLN A 105 22.49 11.35 -0.97
N LYS A 106 23.17 11.09 -2.09
CA LYS A 106 22.79 10.03 -3.04
C LYS A 106 22.79 8.65 -2.36
N ARG A 107 23.81 8.35 -1.57
CA ARG A 107 23.89 7.10 -0.79
C ARG A 107 22.76 6.99 0.22
N LEU A 108 22.37 8.08 0.89
CA LEU A 108 21.26 8.06 1.85
C LEU A 108 19.92 7.81 1.15
N LYS A 109 19.66 8.50 0.03
CA LYS A 109 18.43 8.28 -0.74
C LYS A 109 18.31 6.83 -1.23
N SER A 110 19.43 6.22 -1.64
CA SER A 110 19.47 4.80 -2.05
C SER A 110 19.16 3.80 -0.92
N GLN A 111 19.27 4.20 0.35
CA GLN A 111 18.92 3.33 1.49
C GLN A 111 17.44 3.40 1.85
N ILE A 112 16.72 4.39 1.33
CA ILE A 112 15.26 4.47 1.50
C ILE A 112 14.66 3.49 0.49
N GLY A 113 13.85 2.54 0.96
CA GLY A 113 13.11 1.62 0.09
C GLY A 113 13.69 0.25 -0.19
N PRO A 114 12.97 -0.57 -0.95
CA PRO A 114 11.69 -0.28 -1.63
C PRO A 114 10.48 -0.17 -0.69
N VAL A 115 9.39 0.41 -1.18
CA VAL A 115 8.09 0.40 -0.50
C VAL A 115 7.40 -0.92 -0.75
N LEU A 116 7.22 -1.70 0.31
CA LEU A 116 6.43 -2.92 0.34
C LEU A 116 5.01 -2.59 0.82
N MET A 117 4.01 -3.08 0.10
CA MET A 117 2.61 -2.98 0.49
C MET A 117 1.98 -4.37 0.63
N ILE A 118 1.25 -4.58 1.70
CA ILE A 118 0.43 -5.77 1.96
C ILE A 118 -1.01 -5.32 2.14
N PHE A 119 -1.96 -5.95 1.46
CA PHE A 119 -3.37 -5.59 1.55
C PHE A 119 -4.28 -6.79 1.31
N SER A 120 -5.53 -6.66 1.78
CA SER A 120 -6.63 -7.57 1.43
C SER A 120 -7.82 -6.76 0.95
N LEU A 121 -8.38 -7.13 -0.20
CA LEU A 121 -9.49 -6.43 -0.84
C LEU A 121 -10.63 -7.45 -1.10
N PRO A 122 -11.57 -7.57 -0.16
CA PRO A 122 -12.71 -8.48 -0.29
C PRO A 122 -13.71 -7.97 -1.34
N ASN A 123 -14.47 -8.91 -1.91
CA ASN A 123 -15.53 -8.67 -2.89
C ASN A 123 -15.04 -7.89 -4.14
N TYR A 124 -13.79 -8.09 -4.53
CA TYR A 124 -13.15 -7.44 -5.68
C TYR A 124 -12.16 -8.38 -6.36
N SER A 125 -12.10 -8.27 -7.70
CA SER A 125 -11.24 -9.05 -8.60
C SER A 125 -10.35 -8.10 -9.39
N SER A 126 -9.05 -8.05 -9.06
CA SER A 126 -8.09 -7.16 -9.73
C SER A 126 -7.80 -7.55 -11.19
N SER A 127 -8.02 -8.81 -11.55
CA SER A 127 -7.86 -9.28 -12.94
C SER A 127 -9.04 -8.90 -13.83
N GLY A 128 -10.14 -8.41 -13.24
CA GLY A 128 -11.40 -8.23 -13.96
C GLY A 128 -12.12 -9.54 -14.29
N LEU A 129 -11.64 -10.69 -13.77
CA LEU A 129 -12.32 -11.97 -13.93
C LEU A 129 -13.67 -11.93 -13.22
N GLN A 130 -14.72 -12.28 -13.96
CA GLN A 130 -16.09 -12.35 -13.48
C GLN A 130 -16.73 -13.68 -13.92
N ILE A 131 -17.22 -14.44 -12.95
CA ILE A 131 -18.06 -15.62 -13.15
C ILE A 131 -19.39 -15.13 -13.74
N GLN A 132 -19.68 -15.54 -14.97
CA GLN A 132 -20.93 -15.20 -15.66
C GLN A 132 -22.01 -16.25 -15.42
N ASN A 133 -21.68 -17.52 -15.61
CA ASN A 133 -22.62 -18.62 -15.55
C ASN A 133 -22.01 -19.81 -14.81
N LEU A 134 -22.82 -20.48 -13.99
CA LEU A 134 -22.47 -21.73 -13.33
C LEU A 134 -23.56 -22.76 -13.68
N LYS A 135 -23.20 -23.77 -14.48
CA LYS A 135 -24.13 -24.78 -15.01
C LYS A 135 -23.95 -26.11 -14.29
N PHE A 136 -25.07 -26.80 -14.04
CA PHE A 136 -25.08 -28.14 -13.47
C PHE A 136 -25.74 -29.11 -14.45
N ASN A 137 -25.14 -30.29 -14.65
CA ASN A 137 -25.68 -31.32 -15.56
C ASN A 137 -26.54 -32.38 -14.83
N SER A 138 -27.20 -32.00 -13.74
CA SER A 138 -28.01 -32.91 -12.92
C SER A 138 -29.49 -32.85 -13.29
N LYS A 139 -30.16 -34.01 -13.37
CA LYS A 139 -31.61 -34.14 -13.59
C LYS A 139 -32.47 -33.72 -12.38
N GLN A 140 -31.86 -33.42 -11.22
CA GLN A 140 -32.58 -32.97 -10.03
C GLN A 140 -32.65 -31.44 -9.95
N ASP A 141 -33.87 -30.95 -9.73
CA ASP A 141 -34.32 -29.55 -9.70
C ASP A 141 -33.22 -28.53 -9.35
N SER A 142 -32.89 -27.71 -10.34
CA SER A 142 -32.10 -26.49 -10.21
C SER A 142 -32.68 -25.51 -9.17
N ASN A 143 -33.98 -25.62 -8.89
CA ASN A 143 -34.76 -24.61 -8.16
C ASN A 143 -34.57 -24.61 -6.64
N LYS A 144 -33.81 -25.56 -6.08
CA LYS A 144 -33.58 -25.65 -4.62
C LYS A 144 -32.19 -25.17 -4.16
N ARG A 145 -31.35 -24.62 -5.05
CA ARG A 145 -29.94 -24.34 -4.73
C ARG A 145 -29.65 -22.84 -4.66
N THR A 146 -29.15 -22.39 -3.52
CA THR A 146 -28.61 -21.04 -3.36
C THR A 146 -27.14 -21.02 -3.77
N LEU A 147 -26.78 -20.16 -4.74
CA LEU A 147 -25.41 -20.00 -5.22
C LEU A 147 -24.79 -18.73 -4.64
N TYR A 148 -23.55 -18.83 -4.18
CA TYR A 148 -22.77 -17.70 -3.67
C TYR A 148 -21.45 -17.59 -4.41
N VAL A 149 -21.11 -16.37 -4.82
CA VAL A 149 -19.81 -16.05 -5.42
C VAL A 149 -19.14 -14.99 -4.56
N LYS A 150 -17.89 -15.25 -4.17
CA LYS A 150 -17.06 -14.29 -3.45
C LYS A 150 -15.73 -14.12 -4.18
N TYR A 151 -15.41 -12.87 -4.50
CA TYR A 151 -14.07 -12.50 -4.95
C TYR A 151 -13.24 -12.03 -3.78
N GLN A 152 -11.95 -12.33 -3.77
CA GLN A 152 -11.04 -11.81 -2.79
C GLN A 152 -9.66 -11.63 -3.42
N THR A 153 -9.14 -10.41 -3.34
CA THR A 153 -7.79 -10.10 -3.81
C THR A 153 -6.88 -9.92 -2.59
N TYR A 154 -5.74 -10.59 -2.60
CA TYR A 154 -4.65 -10.36 -1.67
C TYR A 154 -3.44 -9.80 -2.41
N SER A 155 -2.63 -9.01 -1.72
CA SER A 155 -1.31 -8.63 -2.21
C SER A 155 -0.40 -9.86 -2.32
N GLY A 156 0.20 -10.07 -3.49
CA GLY A 156 1.38 -10.91 -3.66
C GLY A 156 2.65 -10.11 -3.37
N SER A 157 3.56 -10.04 -4.34
CA SER A 157 4.74 -9.16 -4.29
C SER A 157 4.39 -7.74 -4.79
N PHE A 158 3.83 -6.90 -3.91
CA PHE A 158 3.56 -5.50 -4.25
C PHE A 158 4.68 -4.60 -3.73
N ILE A 159 5.61 -4.27 -4.62
CA ILE A 159 6.84 -3.54 -4.30
C ILE A 159 7.00 -2.37 -5.26
N LYS A 160 7.21 -1.16 -4.72
CA LYS A 160 7.59 0.03 -5.48
C LYS A 160 9.03 0.41 -5.15
N ARG A 161 9.89 0.41 -6.16
CA ARG A 161 11.25 0.99 -6.10
C ARG A 161 11.19 2.47 -6.48
N PHE A 162 12.03 3.25 -5.83
CA PHE A 162 12.24 4.67 -6.10
C PHE A 162 13.13 4.86 -7.33
#